data_AF-W4PYW7-F1
#
_entry.id   AF-W4PYW7-F1
#
_cell.length_a   1.000
_cell.length_b   1.000
_cell.length_c   1.000
_cell.angle_alpha   90.00
_cell.angle_beta   90.00
_cell.angle_gamma   90.00
#
_symmetry.space_group_name_H-M   'P 1'
#
loop_
_entity.id
_entity.type
_entity.pdbx_description
1 polymer ?
#
loop_
_entity_poly.entity_id
_entity_poly.type
_entity_poly.pdbx_seq_one_letter_code
_entity_poly.pdbx_strand_id
1 'polypeptide(L)' 'MNQSVVSDVAYQVGEYLAQQVEPKNEQERVLAELWKVADEQEQHAIANMMVKLVQNEG' A
#
# COMPACT_ATOMS: atom_id res chain seq x y z
N MET A 1 1.80 8.64 15.72
CA MET A 1 1.45 7.60 14.73
C MET A 1 1.64 6.26 15.41
N ASN A 2 0.59 5.48 15.61
CA ASN A 2 0.75 4.16 16.20
C ASN A 2 1.35 3.24 15.12
N GLN A 3 2.50 2.65 15.40
CA GLN A 3 3.24 1.79 14.47
C GLN A 3 2.39 0.61 14.00
N SER A 4 1.40 0.21 14.82
CA SER A 4 0.36 -0.76 14.50
C SER A 4 -0.44 -0.42 13.25
N VAL A 5 -0.88 0.84 13.07
CA VAL A 5 -1.72 1.21 11.91
C VAL A 5 -0.94 1.15 10.60
N VAL A 6 0.36 1.50 10.65
CA VAL A 6 1.25 1.37 9.49
C VAL A 6 1.47 -0.10 9.14
N SER A 7 1.68 -0.95 10.15
CA SER A 7 1.77 -2.39 9.95
C SER A 7 0.49 -2.98 9.37
N ASP A 8 -0.68 -2.62 9.90
CA ASP A 8 -1.96 -3.19 9.49
C ASP A 8 -2.28 -2.83 8.02
N VAL A 9 -2.05 -1.57 7.63
CA VAL A 9 -2.28 -1.14 6.24
C VAL A 9 -1.18 -1.65 5.31
N ALA A 10 0.08 -1.72 5.73
CA ALA A 10 1.13 -2.37 4.94
C ALA A 10 0.80 -3.85 4.69
N TYR A 11 0.26 -4.52 5.69
CA TYR A 11 -0.16 -5.92 5.58
C TYR A 11 -1.37 -6.06 4.65
N GLN A 12 -2.37 -5.18 4.76
CA GLN A 12 -3.55 -5.19 3.87
C GLN A 12 -3.21 -4.82 2.43
N VAL A 13 -2.38 -3.81 2.21
CA VAL A 13 -1.92 -3.41 0.87
C VAL A 13 -1.01 -4.49 0.29
N GLY A 14 -0.09 -5.02 1.08
CA GLY A 14 0.76 -6.13 0.69
C GLY A 14 -0.04 -7.38 0.34
N GLU A 15 -1.01 -7.78 1.17
CA GLU A 15 -1.94 -8.88 0.85
C GLU A 15 -2.75 -8.59 -0.41
N TYR A 16 -3.37 -7.41 -0.53
CA TYR A 16 -4.21 -7.06 -1.67
C TYR A 16 -3.43 -7.10 -2.99
N LEU A 17 -2.19 -6.59 -2.98
CA LEU A 17 -1.30 -6.59 -4.14
C LEU A 17 -0.67 -7.97 -4.40
N ALA A 18 -0.43 -8.78 -3.35
CA ALA A 18 0.07 -10.14 -3.46
C ALA A 18 -1.00 -11.16 -3.89
N GLN A 19 -2.27 -10.95 -3.53
CA GLN A 19 -3.39 -11.87 -3.78
C GLN A 19 -3.87 -11.89 -5.25
N GLN A 20 -3.08 -11.39 -6.21
CA GLN A 20 -3.46 -11.28 -7.62
C GLN A 20 -4.82 -10.60 -7.83
N VAL A 21 -5.20 -9.66 -6.95
CA VAL A 21 -6.43 -8.91 -7.16
C VAL A 21 -6.22 -8.04 -8.39
N GLU A 22 -7.05 -8.26 -9.41
CA GLU A 22 -7.00 -7.48 -10.63
C GLU A 22 -7.39 -6.04 -10.29
N PRO A 23 -6.51 -5.04 -10.55
CA PRO A 23 -6.79 -3.66 -10.18
C PRO A 23 -8.05 -3.17 -10.89
N LYS A 24 -8.99 -2.62 -10.11
CA LYS A 24 -10.32 -2.23 -10.60
C LYS A 24 -10.31 -0.86 -11.29
N ASN A 25 -9.26 -0.07 -11.06
CA ASN A 25 -9.06 1.25 -11.66
C ASN A 25 -7.57 1.50 -11.96
N GLU A 26 -7.28 2.61 -12.63
CA GLU A 26 -5.92 2.98 -13.01
C GLU A 26 -5.04 3.30 -11.80
N GLN A 27 -5.60 3.88 -10.73
CA GLN A 27 -4.87 4.23 -9.52
C GLN A 27 -4.35 2.98 -8.80
N GLU A 28 -5.21 1.98 -8.62
CA GLU A 28 -4.85 0.67 -8.07
C GLU A 28 -3.82 -0.04 -8.92
N ARG A 29 -3.91 0.07 -10.27
CA ARG A 29 -2.94 -0.53 -11.19
C ARG A 29 -1.55 0.07 -11.02
N VAL A 30 -1.46 1.39 -10.96
CA VAL A 30 -0.18 2.10 -10.76
C VAL A 30 0.44 1.71 -9.42
N LEU A 31 -0.35 1.66 -8.34
CA LEU A 31 0.14 1.21 -7.02
C LEU A 31 0.64 -0.24 -7.06
N ALA A 32 -0.07 -1.13 -7.77
CA ALA A 32 0.34 -2.52 -7.93
C ALA A 32 1.66 -2.67 -8.72
N GLU A 33 1.84 -1.89 -9.78
CA GLU A 33 3.06 -1.89 -10.58
C GLU A 33 4.26 -1.34 -9.78
N LEU A 34 4.07 -0.25 -9.03
CA LEU A 34 5.09 0.30 -8.14
C LEU A 34 5.50 -0.71 -7.06
N TRP A 35 4.53 -1.38 -6.43
CA TRP A 35 4.79 -2.37 -5.40
C TRP A 35 5.57 -3.59 -5.91
N LYS A 36 5.27 -4.06 -7.14
CA LYS A 36 5.94 -5.22 -7.75
C LYS A 36 7.43 -5.00 -8.02
N VAL A 37 7.85 -3.75 -8.23
CA VAL A 37 9.25 -3.41 -8.51
C VAL A 37 9.98 -2.86 -7.29
N ALA A 38 9.27 -2.54 -6.21
CA ALA A 38 9.80 -1.98 -4.99
C ALA A 38 10.51 -3.02 -4.11
N ASP A 39 11.63 -2.63 -3.51
CA ASP A 39 12.25 -3.39 -2.43
C ASP A 39 11.47 -3.27 -1.09
N GLU A 40 11.89 -3.98 -0.05
CA GLU A 40 11.19 -4.00 1.25
C GLU A 40 11.09 -2.60 1.88
N GLN A 41 12.13 -1.77 1.75
CA GLN A 41 12.14 -0.42 2.30
C GLN A 41 11.16 0.48 1.52
N GLU A 42 11.15 0.35 0.20
CA GLU A 42 10.25 1.09 -0.69
C GLU A 42 8.79 0.67 -0.50
N GLN A 43 8.51 -0.62 -0.32
CA GLN A 43 7.18 -1.13 0.02
C GLN A 43 6.67 -0.54 1.34
N HIS A 44 7.53 -0.48 2.37
CA HIS A 44 7.19 0.19 3.63
C HIS A 44 6.90 1.68 3.44
N ALA A 45 7.64 2.37 2.56
CA ALA A 45 7.40 3.77 2.25
C ALA A 45 6.05 3.98 1.53
N ILE A 46 5.72 3.14 0.53
CA ILE A 46 4.44 3.16 -0.17
C ILE A 46 3.28 2.96 0.82
N ALA A 47 3.37 1.93 1.67
CA ALA A 47 2.35 1.67 2.69
C ALA A 47 2.16 2.84 3.67
N ASN A 48 3.25 3.45 4.13
CA ASN A 48 3.19 4.61 5.04
C ASN A 48 2.52 5.82 4.36
N MET A 49 2.78 6.05 3.07
CA MET A 49 2.13 7.10 2.31
C MET A 49 0.63 6.86 2.15
N MET A 50 0.21 5.61 1.88
CA MET A 50 -1.21 5.23 1.80
C MET A 50 -1.94 5.49 3.13
N VAL A 51 -1.32 5.17 4.26
CA VAL A 51 -1.89 5.46 5.60
C VAL A 51 -2.08 6.96 5.81
N LYS A 52 -1.05 7.75 5.48
CA LYS A 52 -1.12 9.21 5.61
C LYS A 52 -2.21 9.81 4.73
N LEU A 53 -2.39 9.29 3.52
CA LEU A 53 -3.44 9.74 2.59
C LEU A 53 -4.83 9.52 3.22
N VAL A 54 -5.13 8.30 3.67
CA VAL A 54 -6.42 7.97 4.31
C VAL A 54 -6.65 8.81 5.57
N GLN A 55 -5.62 9.05 6.37
CA GLN A 55 -5.72 9.89 7.57
C GLN A 55 -5.92 11.38 7.27
N ASN A 56 -5.48 11.86 6.11
CA ASN A 56 -5.56 13.26 5.74
C ASN A 56 -6.80 13.58 4.89
N GLU A 57 -7.44 12.56 4.31
CA GLU A 57 -8.75 12.63 3.66
C GLU A 57 -9.92 12.31 4.61
N GLY A 58 -9.62 11.92 5.86
CA GLY A 58 -10.58 11.59 6.92
C GLY A 58 -10.86 12.70 7.91
#